data_AF-A0A701H3L4-F1
#
_entry.id   AF-A0A701H3L4-F1
#
_cell.length_a   1.000
_cell.length_b   1.000
_cell.length_c   1.000
_cell.angle_alpha   90.00
_cell.angle_beta   90.00
_cell.angle_gamma   90.00
#
_symmetry.space_group_name_H-M   'P 1'
#
loop_
_entity.id
_entity.type
_entity.pdbx_description
1 polymer ?
#
loop_
_entity_poly.entity_id
_entity_poly.type
_entity_poly.pdbx_seq_one_letter_code
_entity_poly.pdbx_strand_id
1 'polypeptide(L)'
;MSNIDKQALLGADKHANQHRLSRLIIEANSAELRAIAEAVEQYTDQLIAALADSEKRIAELESKLSKPVLLPKTNGYWTEQEKAYEEAITLAKRQVRLAGFSVEDM
;
A
#
# COMPACT_ATOMS: atom_id res chain seq x y z
N MET A 1 11.93 -20.05 -5.83
CA MET A 1 12.53 -18.85 -5.22
C MET A 1 12.17 -18.87 -3.75
N SER A 2 13.15 -18.82 -2.86
CA SER A 2 12.90 -18.73 -1.41
C SER A 2 12.04 -17.51 -1.14
N ASN A 3 10.97 -17.66 -0.36
CA ASN A 3 10.14 -16.53 0.07
C ASN A 3 10.95 -15.79 1.14
N ILE A 4 11.76 -14.82 0.71
CA ILE A 4 12.58 -14.02 1.62
C ILE A 4 11.64 -13.23 2.51
N ASP A 5 11.70 -13.48 3.81
CA ASP A 5 10.96 -12.70 4.80
C ASP A 5 11.57 -11.30 4.87
N LYS A 6 10.90 -10.33 4.25
CA LYS A 6 11.32 -8.93 4.22
C LYS A 6 11.24 -8.28 5.60
N GLN A 7 10.38 -8.76 6.50
CA GLN A 7 10.29 -8.21 7.85
C GLN A 7 11.51 -8.58 8.68
N ALA A 8 12.05 -9.79 8.48
CA ALA A 8 13.29 -10.22 9.11
C ALA A 8 14.47 -9.27 8.76
N LEU A 9 14.54 -8.80 7.51
CA LEU A 9 15.57 -7.86 7.04
C LEU A 9 15.50 -6.47 7.69
N LEU A 10 14.34 -6.07 8.20
CA LEU A 10 14.13 -4.78 8.88
C LEU A 10 14.22 -4.89 10.41
N GLY A 11 14.28 -6.11 10.94
CA GLY A 11 14.22 -6.41 12.38
C GLY A 11 15.58 -6.78 13.00
N ALA A 12 15.56 -7.71 13.95
CA ALA A 12 16.75 -8.12 14.70
C ALA A 12 17.89 -8.67 13.83
N ASP A 13 17.57 -9.25 12.67
CA ASP A 13 18.57 -9.82 11.76
C ASP A 13 19.42 -8.75 11.06
N LYS A 14 18.91 -7.51 10.94
CA LYS A 14 19.72 -6.35 10.53
C LYS A 14 20.90 -6.18 11.47
N HIS A 15 20.62 -6.11 12.77
CA HIS A 15 21.63 -5.92 13.81
C HIS A 15 22.57 -7.11 13.93
N ALA A 16 22.07 -8.33 13.71
CA ALA A 16 22.89 -9.54 13.69
C ALA A 16 23.86 -9.56 12.50
N ASN A 17 23.42 -9.14 11.31
CA ASN A 17 24.28 -9.06 10.14
C ASN A 17 25.32 -7.93 10.26
N GLN A 18 24.92 -6.77 10.79
CA GLN A 18 25.85 -5.68 11.13
C GLN A 18 26.93 -6.18 12.10
N HIS A 19 26.53 -6.87 13.18
CA HIS A 19 27.48 -7.42 14.15
C HIS A 19 28.45 -8.46 13.55
N ARG A 20 27.95 -9.33 12.65
CA ARG A 20 28.79 -10.33 11.95
C ARG A 20 29.81 -9.66 11.02
N LEU A 21 29.40 -8.62 10.30
CA LEU A 21 30.30 -7.85 9.41
C LEU A 21 31.35 -7.08 10.19
N SER A 22 30.96 -6.37 11.27
CA SER A 22 31.92 -5.70 12.14
C SER A 22 32.96 -6.68 12.71
N ARG A 23 32.53 -7.90 13.09
CA ARG A 23 33.46 -8.94 13.58
C ARG A 23 34.42 -9.40 12.48
N LEU A 24 33.92 -9.63 11.25
CA LEU A 24 34.76 -9.99 10.10
C LEU A 24 35.76 -8.89 9.72
N ILE A 25 35.38 -7.62 9.83
CA ILE A 25 36.29 -6.47 9.59
C ILE A 25 37.44 -6.48 10.61
N ILE A 26 37.15 -6.74 11.88
CA ILE A 26 38.16 -6.80 12.95
C ILE A 26 39.08 -8.01 12.76
N GLU A 27 38.54 -9.16 12.36
CA GLU A 27 39.28 -10.42 12.17
C GLU A 27 40.02 -10.51 10.83
N ALA A 28 39.77 -9.58 9.89
CA ALA A 28 40.38 -9.58 8.57
C ALA A 28 41.88 -9.23 8.61
N ASN A 29 42.70 -10.19 8.18
CA ASN A 29 44.17 -10.10 8.11
C ASN A 29 44.71 -9.33 6.89
N SER A 30 43.85 -8.80 6.01
CA SER A 30 44.27 -7.93 4.91
C SER A 30 43.43 -6.64 4.85
N ALA A 31 44.08 -5.54 4.45
CA ALA A 31 43.42 -4.24 4.32
C ALA A 31 42.35 -4.26 3.21
N GLU A 32 42.58 -5.04 2.16
CA GLU A 32 41.63 -5.23 1.05
C GLU A 32 40.34 -5.92 1.50
N LEU A 33 40.45 -6.96 2.35
CA LEU A 33 39.27 -7.65 2.90
C LEU A 33 38.46 -6.75 3.82
N ARG A 34 39.11 -5.87 4.59
CA ARG A 34 38.41 -4.86 5.41
C ARG A 34 37.64 -3.87 4.54
N ALA A 35 38.29 -3.33 3.50
CA ALA A 35 37.65 -2.38 2.60
C ALA A 35 36.43 -2.99 1.87
N ILE A 36 36.54 -4.25 1.44
CA ILE A 36 35.42 -4.97 0.82
C ILE A 36 34.29 -5.21 1.83
N ALA A 37 34.62 -5.65 3.04
CA ALA A 37 33.60 -5.91 4.07
C ALA A 37 32.87 -4.62 4.49
N GLU A 38 33.58 -3.49 4.61
CA GLU A 38 32.99 -2.18 4.89
C GLU A 38 32.09 -1.70 3.74
N ALA A 39 32.53 -1.86 2.48
CA ALA A 39 31.71 -1.52 1.32
C ALA A 39 30.42 -2.37 1.24
N VAL A 40 30.51 -3.66 1.56
CA VAL A 40 29.35 -4.56 1.63
C VAL A 40 28.40 -4.16 2.76
N GLU A 41 28.92 -3.78 3.93
CA GLU A 41 28.12 -3.29 5.04
C GLU A 41 27.34 -2.02 4.65
N GLN A 42 28.04 -1.02 4.11
CA GLN A 42 27.42 0.24 3.67
C GLN A 42 26.36 0.01 2.59
N TYR A 43 26.65 -0.85 1.60
CA TYR A 43 25.69 -1.16 0.54
C TYR A 43 24.46 -1.90 1.08
N THR A 44 24.67 -2.82 2.02
CA THR A 44 23.58 -3.56 2.67
C THR A 44 22.68 -2.61 3.48
N ASP A 45 23.26 -1.67 4.22
CA ASP A 45 22.52 -0.67 4.98
C ASP A 45 21.69 0.25 4.08
N GLN A 46 22.23 0.66 2.92
CA GLN A 46 21.50 1.45 1.93
C GLN A 46 20.29 0.69 1.37
N LEU A 47 20.46 -0.61 1.04
CA LEU A 47 19.37 -1.44 0.54
C LEU A 47 18.28 -1.66 1.59
N ILE A 48 18.65 -1.87 2.85
CA ILE A 48 17.71 -2.03 3.97
C ILE A 48 16.93 -0.73 4.19
N ALA A 49 17.60 0.43 4.13
CA ALA A 49 16.93 1.72 4.25
C ALA A 49 15.93 1.97 3.11
N ALA A 50 16.32 1.69 1.87
CA ALA A 50 15.44 1.81 0.70
C ALA A 50 14.23 0.87 0.79
N LEU A 51 14.43 -0.35 1.31
CA LEU A 51 13.35 -1.30 1.55
C LEU A 51 12.36 -0.78 2.61
N ALA A 52 12.86 -0.24 3.72
CA ALA A 52 12.02 0.33 4.78
C ALA A 52 11.14 1.49 4.26
N ASP A 53 11.71 2.39 3.46
CA ASP A 53 10.99 3.50 2.84
C ASP A 53 9.93 3.02 1.85
N SER A 54 10.24 1.98 1.07
CA SER A 54 9.29 1.38 0.13
C SER A 54 8.12 0.72 0.85
N GLU A 55 8.37 -0.07 1.90
CA GLU A 55 7.32 -0.71 2.71
C GLU A 55 6.42 0.34 3.36
N LYS A 56 6.99 1.43 3.88
CA LYS A 56 6.22 2.57 4.41
C LYS A 56 5.33 3.19 3.32
N ARG A 57 5.87 3.42 2.13
CA ARG A 57 5.11 3.99 1.01
C ARG A 57 3.98 3.07 0.55
N ILE A 58 4.20 1.76 0.53
CA ILE A 58 3.18 0.76 0.21
C ILE A 58 2.05 0.84 1.23
N ALA A 59 2.36 0.82 2.53
CA ALA A 59 1.35 0.94 3.58
C ALA A 59 0.54 2.25 3.48
N GLU A 60 1.18 3.38 3.15
CA GLU A 60 0.50 4.64 2.89
C GLU A 60 -0.45 4.57 1.69
N LEU A 61 -0.03 3.92 0.60
CA LEU A 61 -0.84 3.75 -0.60
C LEU A 61 -2.01 2.79 -0.37
N GLU A 62 -1.79 1.70 0.34
CA GLU A 62 -2.84 0.77 0.76
C GLU A 62 -3.88 1.47 1.64
N SER A 63 -3.43 2.33 2.58
CA SER A 63 -4.33 3.16 3.39
C SER A 63 -5.17 4.11 2.52
N LYS A 64 -4.56 4.74 1.51
CA LYS A 64 -5.28 5.62 0.57
C LYS A 64 -6.28 4.86 -0.30
N LEU A 65 -5.92 3.67 -0.78
CA LEU A 65 -6.78 2.83 -1.60
C LEU A 65 -7.91 2.16 -0.80
N SER A 66 -7.69 1.89 0.50
CA SER A 66 -8.73 1.32 1.37
C SER A 66 -9.96 2.23 1.54
N LYS A 67 -9.81 3.54 1.28
CA LYS A 67 -10.92 4.48 1.21
C LYS A 67 -11.37 4.57 -0.25
N PRO A 68 -12.53 4.02 -0.63
CA PRO A 68 -13.00 4.12 -2.00
C PRO A 68 -13.12 5.60 -2.39
N VAL A 69 -12.38 6.01 -3.42
CA VAL A 69 -12.53 7.33 -4.01
C VAL A 69 -13.93 7.38 -4.63
N LEU A 70 -14.82 8.19 -4.05
CA LEU A 70 -16.12 8.49 -4.64
C LEU A 70 -15.88 9.32 -5.91
N LEU A 71 -15.80 8.65 -7.05
CA LEU A 71 -15.71 9.29 -8.35
C LEU A 71 -17.10 9.80 -8.76
N PRO A 72 -17.25 11.08 -9.17
CA PRO A 72 -18.51 11.59 -9.66
C PRO A 72 -18.98 10.85 -10.91
N LYS A 73 -20.12 10.15 -10.81
CA LYS A 73 -20.99 9.57 -11.86
C LYS A 73 -20.38 8.72 -12.99
N THR A 74 -19.06 8.57 -13.08
CA THR A 74 -18.40 7.80 -14.15
C THR A 74 -18.13 6.35 -13.77
N ASN A 75 -18.18 5.99 -12.48
CA ASN A 75 -17.83 4.63 -12.02
C ASN A 75 -18.99 3.83 -11.41
N GLY A 76 -20.24 4.33 -11.50
CA GLY A 76 -21.45 3.54 -11.20
C GLY A 76 -21.71 3.17 -9.74
N TYR A 77 -20.92 3.65 -8.79
CA TYR A 77 -21.18 3.43 -7.36
C TYR A 77 -22.21 4.43 -6.86
N TRP A 78 -23.46 4.00 -6.78
CA TRP A 78 -24.49 4.72 -6.04
C TRP A 78 -24.19 4.59 -4.54
N THR A 79 -24.11 5.70 -3.83
CA THR A 79 -24.18 5.65 -2.36
C THR A 79 -25.56 5.10 -1.95
N GLU A 80 -25.67 4.50 -0.76
CA GLU A 80 -26.94 3.95 -0.27
C GLU A 80 -28.05 5.01 -0.23
N GLN A 81 -27.69 6.26 0.06
CA GLN A 81 -28.58 7.40 0.03
C GLN A 81 -29.08 7.69 -1.39
N GLU A 82 -28.18 7.75 -2.38
CA GLU A 82 -28.57 8.04 -3.76
C GLU A 82 -29.43 6.92 -4.37
N LYS A 83 -29.15 5.66 -4.01
CA LYS A 83 -30.01 4.52 -4.39
C LYS A 83 -31.41 4.63 -3.78
N ALA A 84 -31.50 5.00 -2.51
CA ALA A 84 -32.79 5.22 -1.84
C ALA A 84 -33.58 6.38 -2.49
N TYR A 85 -32.90 7.45 -2.91
CA TYR A 85 -33.53 8.54 -3.65
C TYR A 85 -34.03 8.10 -5.03
N GLU A 86 -33.26 7.32 -5.77
CA GLU A 86 -33.68 6.78 -7.08
C GLU A 86 -34.89 5.85 -6.95
N GLU A 87 -34.89 4.97 -5.95
CA GLU A 87 -36.01 4.08 -5.65
C GLU A 87 -37.26 4.87 -5.25
N ALA A 88 -37.12 5.92 -4.44
CA ALA A 88 -38.21 6.81 -4.05
C ALA A 88 -38.79 7.56 -5.27
N ILE A 89 -37.94 8.09 -6.16
CA ILE A 89 -38.35 8.76 -7.39
C ILE A 89 -39.09 7.77 -8.30
N THR A 90 -38.59 6.54 -8.44
CA THR A 90 -39.22 5.50 -9.25
C THR A 90 -40.60 5.13 -8.72
N LEU A 91 -40.72 4.98 -7.40
CA LEU A 91 -41.99 4.67 -6.74
C LEU A 91 -43.00 5.81 -6.91
N ALA A 92 -42.56 7.07 -6.76
CA ALA A 92 -43.40 8.24 -6.99
C ALA A 92 -43.86 8.32 -8.47
N LYS A 93 -42.96 8.13 -9.44
CA LYS A 93 -43.32 8.08 -10.87
C LYS A 93 -44.36 6.98 -11.16
N ARG A 94 -44.23 5.81 -10.52
CA ARG A 94 -45.20 4.72 -10.65
C ARG A 94 -46.56 5.09 -10.05
N GLN A 95 -46.59 5.74 -8.90
CA GLN A 95 -47.83 6.20 -8.26
C GLN A 95 -48.56 7.24 -9.12
N VAL A 96 -47.84 8.22 -9.68
CA VAL A 96 -48.39 9.22 -10.59
C VAL A 96 -49.01 8.56 -11.83
N ARG A 97 -48.34 7.55 -12.40
CA ARG A 97 -48.87 6.76 -13.51
C ARG A 97 -50.13 5.98 -13.15
N LEU A 98 -50.17 5.35 -11.98
CA LEU A 98 -51.36 4.63 -11.49
C LEU A 98 -52.53 5.59 -11.21
N ALA A 99 -52.25 6.82 -10.82
CA ALA A 99 -53.23 7.89 -10.66
C ALA A 99 -53.72 8.48 -12.00
N GLY A 100 -53.25 7.97 -13.15
CA GLY A 100 -53.69 8.38 -14.48
C GLY A 100 -52.95 9.57 -15.08
N PHE A 101 -51.84 10.02 -14.46
CA PHE A 101 -51.04 11.14 -14.94
C PHE A 101 -49.72 10.66 -15.58
N SER A 102 -49.25 11.33 -16.63
CA SER A 102 -47.95 11.06 -17.25
C SER A 102 -46.85 11.96 -16.66
N VAL A 103 -45.66 11.40 -16.47
CA VAL A 103 -44.46 12.15 -16.07
C VAL A 103 -43.58 12.31 -17.30
N GLU A 104 -43.24 13.56 -17.66
CA GLU A 104 -42.26 13.85 -18.72
C GLU A 104 -40.83 13.62 -18.20
N ASP A 105 -39.97 13.03 -19.03
CA ASP A 105 -38.54 12.90 -18.71
C ASP A 105 -37.82 14.19 -19.12
N MET A 106 -37.11 14.79 -18.16
CA MET A 106 -36.36 16.04 -18.31
C MET A 106 -34.90 15.79 -18.60
#